data_AF-V5RVQ4-F1
#
_entry.id   AF-V5RVQ4-F1
#
_cell.length_a   1.000
_cell.length_b   1.000
_cell.length_c   1.000
_cell.angle_alpha   90.00
_cell.angle_beta   90.00
_cell.angle_gamma   90.00
#
_symmetry.space_group_name_H-M   'P 1'
#
loop_
_entity.id
_entity.type
_entity.pdbx_description
1 polymer ?
#
loop_
_entity_poly.entity_id
_entity_poly.type
_entity_poly.pdbx_seq_one_letter_code
_entity_poly.pdbx_strand_id
1 'polypeptide(L)'
;MVTNMRGFTIVELLIVIVVIAILTAVTSVTYNGVQSRARDAERQQDMLSVQKVLEMYYIDNGFFPNTVDIRDPVWRKAHFASQDQGIFINPQDSSASPQLTQ
;
A
#
# COMPACT_ATOMS: atom_id res chain seq x y z
N MET A 1 38.97 -42.88 -0.31
CA MET A 1 38.10 -41.80 -0.82
C MET A 1 38.31 -40.59 0.09
N VAL A 2 39.12 -39.61 -0.33
CA VAL A 2 39.44 -38.44 0.49
C VAL A 2 38.52 -37.30 0.07
N THR A 3 37.66 -36.86 0.98
CA THR A 3 36.80 -35.68 0.80
C THR A 3 37.53 -34.44 1.34
N ASN A 4 38.00 -33.58 0.44
CA ASN A 4 38.55 -32.28 0.80
C ASN A 4 37.44 -31.36 1.33
N MET A 5 37.35 -31.18 2.64
CA MET A 5 36.49 -30.16 3.24
C MET A 5 37.26 -28.85 3.28
N ARG A 6 36.98 -27.96 2.31
CA ARG A 6 37.48 -26.58 2.31
C ARG A 6 36.61 -25.76 3.27
N GLY A 7 37.21 -25.29 4.36
CA GLY A 7 36.56 -24.37 5.30
C GLY A 7 36.57 -22.92 4.79
N PHE A 8 35.60 -22.14 5.21
CA PHE A 8 35.52 -20.70 4.96
C PHE A 8 36.58 -19.97 5.80
N THR A 9 37.22 -18.94 5.22
CA THR A 9 38.13 -18.06 5.95
C THR A 9 37.36 -16.99 6.73
N ILE A 10 37.94 -16.52 7.84
CA ILE A 10 37.38 -15.41 8.62
C ILE A 10 37.28 -14.14 7.77
N VAL A 11 38.24 -13.95 6.85
CA VAL A 11 38.27 -12.79 5.94
C VAL A 11 37.09 -12.82 4.96
N GLU A 12 36.73 -14.00 4.44
CA GLU A 12 35.56 -14.14 3.58
C GLU A 12 34.25 -13.84 4.33
N LEU A 13 34.13 -14.17 5.61
CA LEU A 13 32.95 -13.80 6.39
C LEU A 13 32.95 -12.30 6.74
N LEU A 14 34.13 -11.72 7.02
CA LEU A 14 34.29 -10.31 7.35
C LEU A 14 33.90 -9.40 6.18
N ILE A 15 34.34 -9.71 4.95
CA ILE A 15 33.99 -8.88 3.80
C ILE A 15 32.48 -8.94 3.50
N VAL A 16 31.84 -10.10 3.72
CA VAL A 16 30.40 -10.28 3.49
C VAL A 16 29.57 -9.40 4.43
N ILE A 17 29.88 -9.39 5.74
CA ILE A 17 29.13 -8.54 6.69
C ILE A 17 29.33 -7.05 6.41
N VAL A 18 30.53 -6.65 5.94
CA VAL A 18 30.81 -5.26 5.55
C VAL A 18 29.98 -4.87 4.33
N VAL A 19 29.91 -5.74 3.31
CA VAL A 19 29.08 -5.49 2.13
C VAL A 19 27.60 -5.40 2.50
N ILE A 20 27.09 -6.32 3.33
CA ILE A 20 25.70 -6.28 3.81
C ILE A 20 25.44 -4.98 4.57
N ALA A 21 26.33 -4.55 5.47
CA ALA A 21 26.16 -3.31 6.23
C ALA A 21 26.04 -2.08 5.31
N ILE A 22 26.87 -1.97 4.28
CA ILE A 22 26.83 -0.86 3.31
C ILE A 22 25.52 -0.89 2.51
N LEU A 23 25.14 -2.05 1.98
CA LEU A 23 23.91 -2.19 1.18
C LEU A 23 22.65 -1.87 2.01
N THR A 24 22.62 -2.32 3.26
CA THR A 24 21.47 -2.08 4.16
C THR A 24 21.35 -0.60 4.52
N ALA A 25 22.47 0.08 4.77
CA ALA A 25 22.48 1.51 5.10
C ALA A 25 21.92 2.37 3.95
N VAL A 26 22.35 2.12 2.70
CA VAL A 26 21.85 2.86 1.53
C VAL A 26 20.37 2.57 1.28
N THR A 27 19.97 1.30 1.40
CA THR A 27 18.57 0.87 1.18
C THR A 27 17.62 1.49 2.21
N SER A 28 18.06 1.65 3.46
CA SER A 28 17.22 2.21 4.53
C SER A 28 16.77 3.65 4.24
N VAL A 29 17.66 4.48 3.69
CA VAL A 29 17.36 5.90 3.40
C VAL A 29 16.32 6.01 2.27
N THR A 30 16.42 5.19 1.23
CA THR A 30 15.51 5.25 0.08
C THR A 30 14.13 4.68 0.40
N TYR A 31 14.05 3.69 1.29
CA TYR A 31 12.81 3.00 1.65
C TYR A 31 11.74 3.94 2.26
N ASN A 32 12.14 4.87 3.13
CA ASN A 32 11.22 5.82 3.75
C ASN A 32 10.53 6.75 2.72
N GLY A 33 11.28 7.21 1.72
CA GLY A 33 10.75 8.06 0.67
C GLY A 33 9.77 7.33 -0.26
N VAL A 34 10.06 6.06 -0.58
CA VAL A 34 9.20 5.22 -1.42
C VAL A 34 7.87 4.94 -0.74
N GLN A 35 7.87 4.61 0.56
CA GLN A 35 6.62 4.40 1.29
C GLN A 35 5.74 5.65 1.33
N SER A 36 6.32 6.84 1.51
CA SER A 36 5.52 8.08 1.50
C SER A 36 4.86 8.31 0.15
N ARG A 37 5.59 8.13 -0.94
CA ARG A 37 5.05 8.30 -2.30
C ARG A 37 3.97 7.27 -2.62
N ALA A 38 4.14 6.03 -2.16
CA ALA A 38 3.12 5.00 -2.30
C ALA A 38 1.81 5.39 -1.59
N ARG A 39 1.90 5.89 -0.35
CA ARG A 39 0.72 6.40 0.39
C ARG A 39 0.08 7.62 -0.28
N ASP A 40 0.88 8.50 -0.89
CA ASP A 40 0.35 9.66 -1.62
C ASP A 40 -0.39 9.22 -2.89
N ALA A 41 0.15 8.24 -3.61
CA ALA A 41 -0.48 7.66 -4.79
C ALA A 41 -1.79 6.94 -4.46
N GLU A 42 -1.82 6.18 -3.36
CA GLU A 42 -3.04 5.53 -2.86
C GLU A 42 -4.13 6.55 -2.52
N ARG A 43 -3.79 7.60 -1.76
CA ARG A 43 -4.73 8.68 -1.45
C ARG A 43 -5.25 9.40 -2.69
N GLN A 44 -4.39 9.61 -3.69
CA GLN A 44 -4.81 10.21 -4.95
C GLN A 44 -5.82 9.32 -5.68
N GLN A 45 -5.59 8.00 -5.68
CA GLN A 45 -6.50 7.03 -6.28
C GLN A 45 -7.85 6.98 -5.54
N ASP A 46 -7.84 7.04 -4.21
CA ASP A 46 -9.05 7.06 -3.39
C ASP A 46 -9.91 8.28 -3.70
N MET A 47 -9.29 9.46 -3.83
CA MET A 47 -10.00 10.69 -4.20
C MET A 47 -10.69 10.58 -5.57
N LEU A 48 -10.02 10.01 -6.57
CA LEU A 48 -10.59 9.78 -7.91
C LEU A 48 -11.76 8.79 -7.86
N SER A 49 -11.63 7.75 -7.03
CA SER A 49 -12.69 6.76 -6.82
C SER A 49 -13.94 7.40 -6.19
N VAL A 50 -13.74 8.22 -5.16
CA VAL A 50 -14.83 8.96 -4.50
C VAL A 50 -15.52 9.91 -5.48
N GLN A 51 -14.74 10.67 -6.26
CA GLN A 51 -15.29 11.57 -7.28
C GLN A 51 -16.18 10.79 -8.27
N LYS A 52 -15.71 9.66 -8.77
CA LYS A 52 -16.46 8.81 -9.70
C LYS A 52 -17.79 8.35 -9.12
N VAL A 53 -17.82 7.93 -7.85
CA VAL A 53 -19.07 7.50 -7.20
C VAL A 53 -20.06 8.65 -7.07
N LEU A 54 -19.59 9.84 -6.70
CA LEU A 54 -20.43 11.04 -6.60
C LEU A 54 -21.00 11.46 -7.96
N GLU A 55 -20.19 11.39 -9.03
CA GLU A 55 -20.63 11.67 -10.39
C GLU A 55 -21.67 10.65 -10.88
N MET A 56 -21.46 9.35 -10.61
CA MET A 56 -22.43 8.31 -10.96
C MET A 56 -23.76 8.54 -10.23
N TYR A 57 -23.72 8.85 -8.94
CA TYR A 57 -24.93 9.18 -8.18
C TYR A 57 -25.66 10.40 -8.75
N TYR A 58 -24.92 11.43 -9.16
CA TYR A 58 -25.49 12.62 -9.79
C TYR A 58 -26.14 12.32 -11.14
N ILE A 59 -25.53 11.45 -11.96
CA ILE A 59 -26.12 11.01 -13.24
C ILE A 59 -27.47 10.33 -13.00
N ASP A 60 -27.57 9.49 -11.97
CA ASP A 60 -28.78 8.72 -11.69
C ASP A 60 -29.88 9.54 -11.00
N ASN A 61 -29.51 10.48 -10.12
CA ASN A 61 -30.45 11.17 -9.24
C ASN A 61 -30.64 12.66 -9.58
N GLY A 62 -29.73 13.26 -10.35
CA GLY A 62 -29.74 14.69 -10.69
C GLY A 62 -29.29 15.63 -9.57
N PHE A 63 -28.80 15.08 -8.44
CA PHE A 63 -28.25 15.84 -7.32
C PHE A 63 -27.14 15.06 -6.63
N PHE A 64 -26.27 15.75 -5.91
CA PHE A 64 -25.22 15.11 -5.10
C PHE A 64 -25.79 14.55 -3.79
N PRO A 65 -25.24 13.43 -3.29
CA PRO A 65 -25.72 12.84 -2.05
C PRO A 65 -25.51 13.82 -0.90
N ASN A 66 -26.49 13.87 0.00
CA ASN A 66 -26.42 14.76 1.14
C ASN A 66 -25.58 14.13 2.27
N THR A 67 -25.34 14.89 3.34
CA THR A 67 -24.53 14.41 4.47
C THR A 67 -25.17 13.23 5.22
N VAL A 68 -26.50 13.05 5.13
CA VAL A 68 -27.19 11.92 5.75
C VAL A 68 -26.89 10.65 4.96
N ASP A 69 -27.00 10.71 3.62
CA ASP A 69 -26.71 9.59 2.72
C ASP A 69 -25.26 9.11 2.88
N ILE A 70 -24.30 10.03 2.86
CA ILE A 70 -22.86 9.70 2.97
C ILE A 70 -22.52 9.04 4.33
N ARG A 71 -23.20 9.46 5.40
CA ARG A 71 -22.98 8.91 6.75
C ARG A 71 -23.63 7.55 6.94
N ASP A 72 -24.67 7.24 6.16
CA ASP A 72 -25.39 5.98 6.25
C ASP A 72 -24.48 4.78 5.84
N PRO A 73 -24.30 3.77 6.73
CA PRO A 73 -23.45 2.62 6.44
C PRO A 73 -23.95 1.72 5.30
N VAL A 74 -25.26 1.67 5.06
CA VAL A 74 -25.87 0.85 4.00
C VAL A 74 -25.67 1.54 2.66
N TRP A 75 -25.97 2.83 2.58
CA TRP A 75 -25.76 3.65 1.39
C TRP A 75 -24.30 3.65 0.97
N ARG A 76 -23.37 3.84 1.93
CA ARG A 76 -21.93 3.80 1.65
C ARG A 76 -21.50 2.44 1.10
N LYS A 77 -21.99 1.34 1.66
CA LYS A 77 -21.69 0.02 1.09
C LYS A 77 -22.29 -0.16 -0.30
N ALA A 78 -23.52 0.28 -0.54
CA ALA A 78 -24.13 0.13 -1.86
C ALA A 78 -23.40 0.93 -2.96
N HIS A 79 -22.95 2.14 -2.66
CA HIS A 79 -22.36 3.04 -3.66
C HIS A 79 -20.82 2.98 -3.72
N PHE A 80 -20.16 2.52 -2.66
CA PHE A 80 -18.70 2.39 -2.62
C PHE A 80 -18.19 0.94 -2.48
N ALA A 81 -18.99 -0.05 -2.04
CA ALA A 81 -18.48 -1.41 -1.81
C ALA A 81 -18.37 -2.29 -3.07
N SER A 82 -18.81 -1.83 -4.25
CA SER A 82 -18.42 -2.46 -5.51
C SER A 82 -16.96 -2.15 -5.89
N GLN A 83 -16.33 -1.19 -5.20
CA GLN A 83 -14.99 -0.71 -5.49
C GLN A 83 -14.16 -0.68 -4.19
N ASP A 84 -13.79 -1.87 -3.72
CA ASP A 84 -12.76 -2.16 -2.71
C ASP A 84 -12.86 -1.42 -1.36
N GLN A 85 -12.88 -2.16 -0.25
CA GLN A 85 -12.96 -1.55 1.10
C GLN A 85 -11.73 -0.69 1.45
N GLY A 86 -10.66 -0.77 0.65
CA GLY A 86 -9.42 0.00 0.79
C GLY A 86 -9.59 1.52 0.79
N ILE A 87 -10.61 2.07 0.10
CA ILE A 87 -10.76 3.54 -0.04
C ILE A 87 -11.04 4.29 1.27
N PHE A 88 -11.44 3.57 2.32
CA PHE A 88 -11.70 4.13 3.66
C PHE A 88 -10.65 3.72 4.68
N ILE A 89 -9.61 3.00 4.26
CA ILE A 89 -8.57 2.55 5.16
C ILE A 89 -7.42 3.55 5.12
N ASN A 90 -6.91 3.90 6.30
CA ASN A 90 -5.72 4.72 6.38
C ASN A 90 -4.54 3.91 5.83
N PRO A 91 -3.74 4.46 4.88
CA PRO A 91 -2.53 3.80 4.38
C PRO A 91 -1.47 3.47 5.45
N GLN A 92 -1.66 3.91 6.69
CA GLN A 92 -0.81 3.60 7.84
C GLN A 92 -1.38 2.50 8.75
N ASP A 93 -2.61 2.03 8.51
CA ASP A 93 -3.21 0.94 9.27
C ASP A 93 -2.68 -0.41 8.73
N SER A 94 -1.94 -1.13 9.56
CA SER A 94 -1.28 -2.40 9.22
C SER A 94 -2.24 -3.58 9.08
N SER A 95 -3.54 -3.40 9.35
CA SER A 95 -4.58 -4.38 9.01
C SER A 95 -5.02 -4.34 7.54
N ALA A 96 -4.56 -3.33 6.80
CA ALA A 96 -4.90 -3.05 5.41
C ALA A 96 -3.85 -3.63 4.46
N SER A 97 -3.85 -4.95 4.27
CA SER A 97 -3.15 -5.50 3.11
C SER A 97 -3.92 -5.07 1.86
N PRO A 98 -3.25 -4.61 0.78
CA PRO A 98 -3.92 -4.43 -0.50
C PRO A 98 -4.44 -5.81 -0.90
N GLN A 99 -5.74 -6.04 -0.80
CA GLN A 99 -6.34 -7.21 -1.43
C GLN A 99 -6.32 -6.92 -2.92
N LEU A 100 -5.18 -7.26 -3.55
CA LEU A 100 -5.07 -7.41 -4.99
C LEU A 100 -6.24 -8.26 -5.43
N THR A 101 -7.24 -7.61 -6.03
CA THR A 101 -8.38 -8.27 -6.63
C THR A 101 -7.80 -9.12 -7.77
N GLN A 102 -7.85 -10.44 -7.62
CA GLN A 102 -7.70 -11.37 -8.75
C GLN A 102 -8.90 -11.26 -9.68
#